data_AF-B7K706-F1
#
_entry.id   AF-B7K706-F1
#
_cell.length_a   1.000
_cell.length_b   1.000
_cell.length_c   1.000
_cell.angle_alpha   90.00
_cell.angle_beta   90.00
_cell.angle_gamma   90.00
#
_symmetry.space_group_name_H-M   'P 1'
#
loop_
_entity.id
_entity.type
_entity.pdbx_description
1 polymer ?
#
loop_
_entity_poly.entity_id
_entity_poly.type
_entity_poly.pdbx_seq_one_letter_code
_entity_poly.pdbx_strand_id
1 'polypeptide(L)'
;MFKHLTWLLNATAFIFNILLLANPTQTLLAKNPHDHEMVFNSKLYDPKNPVRVSLTGNQNLKSHREKLEPEALIRKRNHQTSIQLANDVAYGLAIAQDKGEIKYGTKTYRKVQTAIALLRRGAGLEDASRRSGLPRSILDQLMQWGQQRPGALVEHILD
;
A
#
# COMPACT_ATOMS: atom_id res chain seq x y z
N MET A 1 34.67 -33.48 35.69
CA MET A 1 33.34 -33.96 35.30
C MET A 1 32.46 -32.73 35.11
N PHE A 2 31.93 -32.55 33.90
CA PHE A 2 30.74 -31.77 33.48
C PHE A 2 29.96 -31.03 34.58
N LYS A 3 29.39 -29.82 34.44
CA LYS A 3 29.18 -28.83 33.37
C LYS A 3 28.28 -27.73 34.01
N HIS A 4 28.36 -26.49 33.53
CA HIS A 4 27.30 -25.46 33.57
C HIS A 4 26.79 -24.93 34.93
N LEU A 5 27.19 -23.69 35.26
CA LEU A 5 26.26 -22.74 35.88
C LEU A 5 26.72 -21.28 35.63
N THR A 6 26.45 -20.76 34.44
CA THR A 6 26.49 -19.31 34.19
C THR A 6 25.08 -18.90 33.77
N TRP A 7 24.31 -18.46 34.77
CA TRP A 7 23.05 -17.76 34.60
C TRP A 7 23.28 -16.30 35.03
N LEU A 8 22.58 -15.38 34.35
CA LEU A 8 22.54 -13.91 34.54
C LEU A 8 23.71 -13.10 33.97
N LEU A 9 23.48 -12.47 32.82
CA LEU A 9 23.11 -11.05 32.73
C LEU A 9 23.29 -10.60 31.28
N ASN A 10 22.19 -10.49 30.53
CA ASN A 10 22.10 -9.57 29.39
C ASN A 10 20.66 -9.05 29.35
N ALA A 11 20.35 -8.24 30.37
CA ALA A 11 19.39 -7.17 30.21
C ALA A 11 20.06 -6.03 29.45
N THR A 12 19.24 -5.18 28.82
CA THR A 12 19.56 -3.94 28.12
C THR A 12 20.04 -4.08 26.66
N ALA A 13 19.08 -4.04 25.73
CA ALA A 13 18.94 -2.87 24.84
C ALA A 13 17.70 -3.05 23.96
N PHE A 14 16.54 -2.74 24.55
CA PHE A 14 15.39 -2.27 23.79
C PHE A 14 15.79 -0.92 23.19
N ILE A 15 16.13 -0.87 21.91
CA ILE A 15 16.17 0.39 21.16
C ILE A 15 15.26 0.24 19.96
N PHE A 16 14.04 0.75 20.16
CA PHE A 16 13.20 1.31 19.12
C PHE A 16 14.08 2.07 18.12
N ASN A 17 14.15 1.61 16.88
CA ASN A 17 14.58 2.44 15.76
C ASN A 17 13.35 2.69 14.89
N ILE A 18 12.45 3.53 15.42
CA ILE A 18 11.46 4.23 14.63
C ILE A 18 12.06 5.60 14.29
N LEU A 19 12.27 5.81 12.99
CA LEU A 19 12.17 7.09 12.28
C LEU A 19 13.12 8.23 12.70
N LEU A 20 14.10 8.56 11.83
CA LEU A 20 14.35 9.93 11.35
C LEU A 20 15.51 9.93 10.30
N LEU A 21 15.16 10.03 9.02
CA LEU A 21 15.89 10.93 8.09
C LEU A 21 14.78 11.85 7.55
N ALA A 22 14.53 12.97 8.21
CA ALA A 22 15.21 14.25 7.93
C ALA A 22 15.01 14.66 6.47
N ASN A 23 14.02 15.51 6.25
CA ASN A 23 13.94 16.40 5.09
C ASN A 23 14.87 17.59 5.40
N PRO A 24 15.98 17.80 4.67
CA PRO A 24 16.71 19.05 4.73
C PRO A 24 16.42 19.82 3.44
N THR A 25 15.48 20.78 3.50
CA THR A 25 15.50 22.03 2.71
C THR A 25 14.20 22.81 2.93
N GLN A 26 14.11 23.48 4.06
CA GLN A 26 13.47 24.79 4.09
C GLN A 26 14.58 25.82 4.19
N THR A 27 14.96 26.38 3.05
CA THR A 27 15.48 27.74 2.89
C THR A 27 15.61 27.96 1.39
N LEU A 28 14.67 28.69 0.80
CA LEU A 28 14.98 29.81 -0.08
C LEU A 28 13.68 30.57 -0.36
N LEU A 29 13.58 31.66 0.39
CA LEU A 29 12.81 32.84 0.08
C LEU A 29 13.21 33.32 -1.33
N ALA A 30 12.37 33.05 -2.32
CA ALA A 30 12.44 33.69 -3.63
C ALA A 30 11.00 34.03 -4.06
N LYS A 31 10.61 35.25 -3.70
CA LYS A 31 9.45 35.98 -4.21
C LYS A 31 9.52 36.00 -5.73
N ASN A 32 8.60 35.32 -6.42
CA ASN A 32 8.39 35.48 -7.85
C ASN A 32 6.91 35.78 -8.11
N PRO A 33 6.57 36.99 -8.61
CA PRO A 33 5.21 37.48 -8.76
C PRO A 33 4.63 37.02 -10.10
N HIS A 34 3.93 35.89 -10.10
CA HIS A 34 2.95 35.60 -11.14
C HIS A 34 1.74 34.91 -10.50
N ASP A 35 1.07 35.70 -9.68
CA ASP A 35 -0.36 35.55 -9.41
C ASP A 35 -1.09 35.70 -10.74
N HIS A 36 -1.47 34.58 -11.36
CA HIS A 36 -2.57 34.59 -12.31
C HIS A 36 -3.83 34.21 -11.55
N GLU A 37 -4.56 35.27 -11.19
CA GLU A 37 -5.95 35.26 -10.78
C GLU A 37 -6.75 34.17 -11.50
N MET A 38 -7.28 33.21 -10.73
CA MET A 38 -8.35 32.36 -11.22
C MET A 38 -9.64 33.19 -11.26
N VAL A 39 -9.82 33.92 -12.34
CA VAL A 39 -11.08 34.57 -12.72
C VAL A 39 -12.10 33.47 -13.01
N PHE A 40 -13.07 33.31 -12.11
CA PHE A 40 -14.30 32.55 -12.36
C PHE A 40 -15.10 33.24 -13.47
N ASN A 41 -14.92 32.79 -14.71
CA ASN A 41 -15.76 33.21 -15.83
C ASN A 41 -17.00 32.29 -15.90
N SER A 42 -18.00 32.58 -15.06
CA SER A 42 -19.32 31.96 -15.15
C SER A 42 -20.17 32.67 -16.20
N LYS A 43 -19.96 32.36 -17.49
CA LYS A 43 -20.92 32.68 -18.55
C LYS A 43 -20.83 31.63 -19.66
N LEU A 44 -21.82 30.73 -19.69
CA LEU A 44 -22.53 30.24 -20.89
C LEU A 44 -23.49 29.11 -20.49
N TYR A 45 -24.58 29.48 -19.82
CA TYR A 45 -25.83 28.72 -19.86
C TYR A 45 -26.82 29.61 -20.61
N ASP A 46 -27.13 29.23 -21.86
CA ASP A 46 -28.18 29.87 -22.66
C ASP A 46 -29.48 29.06 -22.49
N PRO A 47 -30.53 29.60 -21.85
CA PRO A 47 -31.76 28.87 -21.54
C PRO A 47 -32.78 28.83 -22.71
N LYS A 48 -32.38 29.06 -23.97
CA LYS A 48 -33.33 29.25 -25.09
C LYS A 48 -33.36 28.18 -26.20
N ASN A 49 -33.01 26.92 -25.94
CA ASN A 49 -33.23 25.85 -26.93
C ASN A 49 -33.95 24.61 -26.34
N PRO A 50 -35.29 24.55 -26.38
CA PRO A 50 -36.04 23.36 -26.02
C PRO A 50 -36.06 22.36 -27.18
N VAL A 51 -35.02 21.54 -27.32
CA VAL A 51 -35.08 20.39 -28.23
C VAL A 51 -35.91 19.29 -27.57
N ARG A 52 -37.03 18.98 -28.24
CA ARG A 52 -38.12 18.11 -27.84
C ARG A 52 -37.66 16.72 -27.39
N VAL A 53 -38.27 16.29 -26.28
CA VAL A 53 -38.37 14.90 -25.83
C VAL A 53 -39.09 14.07 -26.89
N SER A 54 -38.43 13.03 -27.40
CA SER A 54 -39.09 11.88 -28.02
C SER A 54 -38.92 10.66 -27.12
N LEU A 55 -40.02 10.28 -26.46
CA LEU A 55 -40.18 9.02 -25.75
C LEU A 55 -40.36 7.90 -26.78
N THR A 56 -39.31 7.13 -27.04
CA THR A 56 -39.44 5.83 -27.71
C THR A 56 -38.35 4.90 -27.23
N GLY A 57 -38.74 3.70 -26.76
CA GLY A 57 -37.84 2.56 -26.66
C GLY A 57 -37.51 2.13 -25.24
N ASN A 58 -38.50 1.55 -24.56
CA ASN A 58 -38.26 0.77 -23.35
C ASN A 58 -37.65 -0.58 -23.78
N GLN A 59 -36.33 -0.64 -23.98
CA GLN A 59 -35.58 -1.90 -24.09
C GLN A 59 -34.26 -1.82 -23.34
N ASN A 60 -34.17 -2.67 -22.31
CA ASN A 60 -32.94 -3.29 -21.80
C ASN A 60 -32.00 -2.46 -20.92
N LEU A 61 -32.44 -2.19 -19.69
CA LEU A 61 -31.66 -1.64 -18.56
C LEU A 61 -30.71 -2.67 -17.89
N LYS A 62 -30.15 -3.63 -18.63
CA LYS A 62 -29.13 -4.56 -18.12
C LYS A 62 -28.01 -4.70 -19.14
N SER A 63 -27.00 -3.84 -19.02
CA SER A 63 -25.63 -3.99 -19.53
C SER A 63 -25.10 -2.68 -20.13
N HIS A 64 -24.89 -1.67 -19.27
CA HIS A 64 -23.89 -0.61 -19.49
C HIS A 64 -23.79 0.26 -18.23
N ARG A 65 -23.41 -0.36 -17.11
CA ARG A 65 -22.82 0.35 -15.97
C ARG A 65 -21.38 -0.12 -15.79
N GLU A 66 -20.64 -0.24 -16.88
CA GLU A 66 -19.21 0.07 -16.82
C GLU A 66 -19.11 1.58 -16.54
N LYS A 67 -19.25 1.90 -15.26
CA LYS A 67 -18.82 3.18 -14.74
C LYS A 67 -17.33 3.22 -15.06
N LEU A 68 -16.93 4.02 -16.06
CA LEU A 68 -15.54 4.40 -16.29
C LEU A 68 -15.04 5.06 -15.00
N GLU A 69 -14.68 4.24 -14.01
CA GLU A 69 -13.93 4.68 -12.86
C GLU A 69 -12.63 5.23 -13.45
N PRO A 70 -12.34 6.53 -13.28
CA PRO A 70 -11.17 7.13 -13.89
C PRO A 70 -9.95 6.29 -13.56
N GLU A 71 -9.13 5.98 -14.56
CA GLU A 71 -7.90 5.18 -14.45
C GLU A 71 -7.06 5.51 -13.20
N ALA A 72 -7.07 6.78 -12.79
CA ALA A 72 -6.45 7.27 -11.56
C ALA A 72 -6.97 6.56 -10.28
N LEU A 73 -8.27 6.32 -10.16
CA LEU A 73 -8.87 5.60 -9.01
C LEU A 73 -8.50 4.13 -9.00
N ILE A 74 -8.45 3.47 -10.17
CA ILE A 74 -8.01 2.07 -10.27
C ILE A 74 -6.56 1.95 -9.83
N ARG A 75 -5.68 2.84 -10.32
CA ARG A 75 -4.26 2.88 -9.91
C ARG A 75 -4.13 3.14 -8.41
N LYS A 76 -4.90 4.07 -7.86
CA LYS A 76 -4.92 4.36 -6.42
C LYS A 76 -5.36 3.14 -5.60
N ARG A 77 -6.42 2.45 -6.01
CA ARG A 77 -6.91 1.24 -5.35
C ARG A 77 -5.87 0.12 -5.40
N ASN A 78 -5.32 -0.16 -6.57
CA ASN A 78 -4.30 -1.20 -6.74
C ASN A 78 -3.05 -0.90 -5.92
N HIS A 79 -2.64 0.37 -5.87
CA HIS A 79 -1.54 0.79 -5.02
C HIS A 79 -1.88 0.59 -3.53
N GLN A 80 -3.08 0.97 -3.09
CA GLN A 80 -3.52 0.72 -1.71
C GLN A 80 -3.51 -0.77 -1.36
N THR A 81 -4.01 -1.63 -2.26
CA THR A 81 -3.94 -3.09 -2.11
C THR A 81 -2.49 -3.55 -1.98
N SER A 82 -1.58 -3.07 -2.83
CA SER A 82 -0.16 -3.44 -2.75
C SER A 82 0.49 -3.03 -1.42
N ILE A 83 0.08 -1.89 -0.85
CA ILE A 83 0.53 -1.41 0.46
C ILE A 83 -0.01 -2.31 1.57
N GLN A 84 -1.28 -2.71 1.52
CA GLN A 84 -1.86 -3.66 2.48
C GLN A 84 -1.10 -4.98 2.46
N LEU A 85 -0.87 -5.56 1.27
CA LEU A 85 -0.09 -6.79 1.11
C LEU A 85 1.33 -6.64 1.66
N ALA A 86 1.99 -5.50 1.41
CA ALA A 86 3.32 -5.23 1.95
C ALA A 86 3.34 -5.24 3.49
N ASN A 87 2.30 -4.67 4.12
CA ASN A 87 2.19 -4.62 5.57
C ASN A 87 1.89 -6.00 6.16
N ASP A 88 1.05 -6.80 5.49
CA ASP A 88 0.77 -8.18 5.91
C ASP A 88 2.06 -9.01 5.84
N VAL A 89 2.80 -8.96 4.73
CA VAL A 89 4.09 -9.66 4.60
C VAL A 89 5.10 -9.18 5.65
N ALA A 90 5.15 -7.87 5.94
CA ALA A 90 6.05 -7.33 6.96
C ALA A 90 5.72 -7.83 8.38
N TYR A 91 4.44 -7.89 8.72
CA TYR A 91 4.01 -8.44 10.01
C TYR A 91 4.24 -9.94 10.09
N GLY A 92 3.94 -10.66 9.01
CA GLY A 92 4.26 -12.08 8.88
C GLY A 92 5.75 -12.38 9.04
N LEU A 93 6.62 -11.50 8.56
CA LEU A 93 8.07 -11.64 8.74
C LEU A 93 8.48 -11.49 10.21
N ALA A 94 7.85 -10.60 10.96
CA ALA A 94 8.09 -10.48 12.40
C ALA A 94 7.70 -11.79 13.11
N ILE A 95 6.52 -12.33 12.80
CA ILE A 95 6.08 -13.64 13.33
C ILE A 95 7.04 -14.77 12.92
N ALA A 96 7.48 -14.78 11.66
CA ALA A 96 8.42 -15.78 11.16
C ALA A 96 9.77 -15.73 11.88
N GLN A 97 10.20 -14.52 12.25
CA GLN A 97 11.42 -14.29 13.01
C GLN A 97 11.26 -14.81 14.45
N ASP A 98 10.13 -14.52 15.09
CA ASP A 98 9.82 -14.98 16.45
C ASP A 98 9.72 -16.52 16.52
N LYS A 99 9.19 -17.15 15.47
CA LYS A 99 9.15 -18.61 15.31
C LYS A 99 10.49 -19.23 14.94
N GLY A 100 11.49 -18.42 14.56
CA GLY A 100 12.80 -18.89 14.11
C GLY A 100 12.85 -19.45 12.67
N GLU A 101 11.74 -19.37 11.93
CA GLU A 101 11.59 -19.85 10.54
C GLU A 101 12.41 -19.00 9.55
N ILE A 102 12.41 -17.68 9.75
CA ILE A 102 13.21 -16.74 8.97
C ILE A 102 14.06 -15.89 9.91
N LYS A 103 15.33 -16.26 10.04
CA LYS A 103 16.26 -15.53 10.89
C LYS A 103 16.69 -14.22 10.26
N TYR A 104 16.81 -13.19 11.09
CA TYR A 104 17.36 -11.90 10.70
C TYR A 104 18.73 -12.05 10.00
N GLY A 105 18.97 -11.20 8.99
CA GLY A 105 20.26 -11.15 8.27
C GLY A 105 20.49 -12.26 7.24
N THR A 106 19.67 -13.32 7.23
CA THR A 106 19.76 -14.41 6.24
C THR A 106 19.45 -13.93 4.82
N LYS A 107 19.87 -14.71 3.82
CA LYS A 107 19.51 -14.45 2.41
C LYS A 107 17.99 -14.39 2.22
N THR A 108 17.25 -15.31 2.83
CA THR A 108 15.78 -15.33 2.77
C THR A 108 15.18 -14.06 3.37
N TYR A 109 15.65 -13.64 4.56
CA TYR A 109 15.21 -12.38 5.18
C TYR A 109 15.39 -11.18 4.23
N ARG A 110 16.57 -11.05 3.61
CA ARG A 110 16.85 -9.96 2.65
C ARG A 110 15.94 -10.02 1.43
N LYS A 111 15.65 -11.21 0.92
CA LYS A 111 14.70 -11.39 -0.20
C LYS A 111 13.27 -10.97 0.19
N VAL A 112 12.82 -11.31 1.39
CA VAL A 112 11.51 -10.86 1.90
C VAL A 112 11.48 -9.34 2.00
N GLN A 113 12.52 -8.70 2.54
CA GLN A 113 12.63 -7.24 2.59
C GLN A 113 12.55 -6.60 1.20
N THR A 114 13.22 -7.19 0.21
CA THR A 114 13.10 -6.76 -1.20
C THR A 114 11.66 -6.91 -1.71
N ALA A 115 10.99 -8.02 -1.43
CA ALA A 115 9.59 -8.23 -1.83
C ALA A 115 8.67 -7.18 -1.20
N ILE A 116 8.81 -6.87 0.09
CA ILE A 116 8.07 -5.81 0.78
C ILE A 116 8.30 -4.46 0.10
N ALA A 117 9.55 -4.12 -0.22
CA ALA A 117 9.87 -2.87 -0.91
C ALA A 117 9.24 -2.78 -2.31
N LEU A 118 9.15 -3.91 -3.04
CA LEU A 118 8.48 -3.98 -4.33
C LEU A 118 6.96 -3.80 -4.21
N LEU A 119 6.33 -4.47 -3.26
CA LEU A 119 4.90 -4.32 -2.97
C LEU A 119 4.58 -2.86 -2.60
N ARG A 120 5.41 -2.20 -1.77
CA ARG A 120 5.25 -0.77 -1.45
C ARG A 120 5.36 0.16 -2.66
N ARG A 121 5.98 -0.28 -3.75
CA ARG A 121 6.08 0.47 -5.02
C ARG A 121 4.92 0.17 -5.96
N GLY A 122 3.91 -0.59 -5.56
CA GLY A 122 2.79 -0.95 -6.44
C GLY A 122 2.98 -2.25 -7.21
N ALA A 123 4.05 -3.02 -6.96
CA ALA A 123 4.18 -4.32 -7.61
C ALA A 123 3.11 -5.29 -7.10
N GLY A 124 2.62 -6.16 -7.98
CA GLY A 124 1.81 -7.30 -7.56
C GLY A 124 2.64 -8.36 -6.82
N LEU A 125 1.98 -9.27 -6.12
CA LEU A 125 2.65 -10.38 -5.43
C LEU A 125 3.51 -11.24 -6.36
N GLU A 126 3.05 -11.48 -7.59
CA GLU A 126 3.77 -12.30 -8.56
C GLU A 126 5.08 -11.62 -9.02
N ASP A 127 5.00 -10.33 -9.31
CA ASP A 127 6.18 -9.53 -9.65
C ASP A 127 7.13 -9.40 -8.47
N ALA A 128 6.60 -9.25 -7.25
CA ALA A 128 7.41 -9.21 -6.04
C ALA A 128 8.14 -10.54 -5.81
N SER A 129 7.45 -11.67 -5.96
CA SER A 129 8.01 -13.04 -5.91
C SER A 129 9.15 -13.20 -6.91
N ARG A 130 8.85 -12.96 -8.20
CA ARG A 130 9.80 -13.10 -9.31
C ARG A 130 11.04 -12.23 -9.15
N ARG A 131 10.87 -10.94 -8.84
CA ARG A 131 11.98 -9.97 -8.75
C ARG A 131 12.79 -10.09 -7.47
N SER A 132 12.19 -10.54 -6.37
CA SER A 132 12.94 -10.83 -5.14
C SER A 132 13.62 -12.21 -5.16
N GLY A 133 13.23 -13.09 -6.08
CA GLY A 133 13.67 -14.47 -6.12
C GLY A 133 13.23 -15.26 -4.88
N LEU A 134 12.09 -14.87 -4.29
CA LEU A 134 11.45 -15.52 -3.17
C LEU A 134 10.28 -16.35 -3.69
N PRO A 135 10.16 -17.64 -3.32
CA PRO A 135 9.02 -18.45 -3.72
C PRO A 135 7.68 -17.83 -3.29
N ARG A 136 6.68 -17.96 -4.15
CA ARG A 136 5.34 -17.44 -3.89
C ARG A 136 4.72 -18.02 -2.62
N SER A 137 4.95 -19.31 -2.36
CA SER A 137 4.49 -19.99 -1.14
C SER A 137 4.99 -19.34 0.15
N ILE A 138 6.23 -18.83 0.17
CA ILE A 138 6.75 -18.11 1.35
C ILE A 138 6.02 -16.79 1.53
N LEU A 139 5.77 -16.04 0.45
CA LEU A 139 4.98 -14.80 0.54
C LEU A 139 3.55 -15.07 1.02
N ASP A 140 2.90 -16.11 0.50
CA ASP A 140 1.54 -16.48 0.91
C ASP A 140 1.49 -16.88 2.39
N GLN A 141 2.48 -17.64 2.88
CA GLN A 141 2.60 -18.00 4.29
C GLN A 141 2.83 -16.77 5.19
N LEU A 142 3.69 -15.84 4.76
CA LEU A 142 3.91 -14.58 5.47
C LEU A 142 2.64 -13.73 5.50
N MET A 143 1.91 -13.63 4.39
CA MET A 143 0.62 -12.94 4.38
C MET A 143 -0.39 -13.58 5.31
N GLN A 144 -0.49 -14.91 5.35
CA GLN A 144 -1.41 -15.62 6.23
C GLN A 144 -1.12 -15.31 7.71
N TRP A 145 0.15 -15.25 8.11
CA TRP A 145 0.54 -14.78 9.44
C TRP A 145 0.29 -13.27 9.62
N GLY A 146 0.47 -12.50 8.55
CA GLY A 146 0.29 -11.06 8.46
C GLY A 146 -1.14 -10.57 8.66
N GLN A 147 -2.12 -11.32 8.16
CA GLN A 147 -3.54 -10.96 8.16
C GLN A 147 -4.13 -10.81 9.58
N GLN A 148 -3.50 -11.44 10.57
CA GLN A 148 -3.89 -11.34 11.98
C GLN A 148 -3.43 -10.03 12.65
N ARG A 149 -2.78 -9.12 11.91
CA ARG A 149 -2.30 -7.86 12.49
C ARG A 149 -3.45 -6.97 12.94
N PRO A 150 -3.32 -6.29 14.10
CA PRO A 150 -4.27 -5.27 14.50
C PRO A 150 -4.33 -4.17 13.43
N GLY A 151 -5.54 -3.79 13.02
CA GLY A 151 -5.75 -2.82 11.94
C GLY A 151 -5.67 -3.39 10.52
N ALA A 152 -5.66 -4.72 10.33
CA ALA A 152 -5.89 -5.34 9.02
C ALA A 152 -7.32 -5.16 8.49
N LEU A 153 -8.28 -4.96 9.39
CA LEU A 153 -9.69 -4.76 9.07
C LEU A 153 -10.05 -3.27 9.06
N VAL A 154 -10.17 -2.67 7.88
CA VAL A 154 -11.32 -1.81 7.46
C VAL A 154 -11.36 -1.77 5.93
N GLU A 155 -12.25 -2.56 5.34
CA GLU A 155 -13.08 -2.32 4.12
C GLU A 155 -13.55 -3.66 3.52
N HIS A 156 -14.39 -4.35 4.29
CA HIS A 156 -15.42 -5.27 3.78
C HIS A 156 -16.66 -5.15 4.68
N ILE A 157 -17.06 -3.91 4.94
CA ILE A 157 -18.37 -3.49 5.46
C ILE A 157 -18.50 -2.08 4.88
N LEU A 158 -19.23 -1.84 3.80
CA LEU A 158 -20.68 -1.96 3.69
C LEU A 158 -21.09 -2.50 2.32
N ASP A 159 -22.14 -3.32 2.35
CA ASP A 159 -22.92 -3.84 1.22
C ASP A 159 -23.52 -2.75 0.31
#